data_AF-A0A2W4SUK0-F1
#
_entry.id   AF-A0A2W4SUK0-F1
#
_cell.length_a   1.000
_cell.length_b   1.000
_cell.length_c   1.000
_cell.angle_alpha   90.00
_cell.angle_beta   90.00
_cell.angle_gamma   90.00
#
_symmetry.space_group_name_H-M   'P 1'
#
loop_
_entity.id
_entity.type
_entity.pdbx_description
1 polymer ?
#
loop_
_entity_poly.entity_id
_entity_poly.type
_entity_poly.pdbx_seq_one_letter_code
_entity_poly.pdbx_strand_id
1 'polypeptide(L)'
;MLIAAAILLLTQNPVDRTAEFSPAYQACERAAPSMIESRDCLAVELRRQQVALDAIARNSIEPETQALWEMSVAADCAGEYEMGGNGADMRANACRIGLTIARIRYLQVRGTW
;
A
#
# COMPACT_ATOMS: atom_id res chain seq x y z
N MET A 1 3.00 -22.11 41.01
CA MET A 1 2.59 -20.90 40.28
C MET A 1 2.63 -21.21 38.80
N LEU A 2 1.47 -21.50 38.20
CA LEU A 2 1.32 -21.71 36.77
C LEU A 2 1.07 -20.35 36.13
N ILE A 3 2.09 -19.76 35.51
CA ILE A 3 1.89 -18.63 34.60
C ILE A 3 1.45 -19.27 33.28
N ALA A 4 0.14 -19.50 33.15
CA ALA A 4 -0.50 -19.63 31.86
C ALA A 4 -0.41 -18.26 31.20
N ALA A 5 0.73 -17.97 30.58
CA ALA A 5 0.83 -16.86 29.65
C ALA A 5 -0.09 -17.22 28.50
N ALA A 6 -1.28 -16.63 28.52
CA ALA A 6 -2.15 -16.51 27.39
C ALA A 6 -1.31 -15.92 26.26
N ILE A 7 -0.78 -16.79 25.39
CA ILE A 7 -0.29 -16.42 24.08
C ILE A 7 -1.53 -15.90 23.39
N LEU A 8 -1.65 -14.57 23.42
CA LEU A 8 -2.59 -13.78 22.67
C LEU A 8 -2.64 -14.40 21.27
N LEU A 9 -3.79 -14.99 20.95
CA LEU A 9 -4.22 -15.11 19.58
C LEU A 9 -4.20 -13.68 19.03
N LEU A 10 -3.09 -13.30 18.40
CA LEU A 10 -3.06 -12.31 17.34
C LEU A 10 -3.95 -12.87 16.24
N THR A 11 -5.26 -12.70 16.44
CA THR A 11 -6.23 -12.79 15.37
C THR A 11 -5.74 -11.78 14.34
N GLN A 12 -5.20 -12.33 13.26
CA GLN A 12 -4.83 -11.63 12.06
C GLN A 12 -6.12 -11.03 11.49
N ASN A 13 -6.57 -9.92 12.07
CA ASN A 13 -7.52 -9.07 11.35
C ASN A 13 -6.81 -8.76 10.04
N PRO A 14 -7.41 -9.10 8.88
CA PRO A 14 -6.87 -8.64 7.61
C PRO A 14 -6.75 -7.13 7.76
N VAL A 15 -5.53 -6.61 7.78
CA VAL A 15 -5.29 -5.16 7.84
C VAL A 15 -6.00 -4.61 6.62
N ASP A 16 -7.05 -3.83 6.84
CA ASP A 16 -7.75 -3.17 5.75
C ASP A 16 -6.83 -2.09 5.18
N ARG A 17 -6.06 -2.47 4.16
CA ARG A 17 -5.04 -1.61 3.55
C ARG A 17 -5.66 -0.38 2.88
N THR A 18 -6.94 -0.42 2.52
CA THR A 18 -7.61 0.68 1.83
C THR A 18 -8.06 1.79 2.78
N ALA A 19 -8.09 1.53 4.09
CA ALA A 19 -8.46 2.53 5.10
C ALA A 19 -7.57 3.77 5.07
N GLU A 20 -6.31 3.62 4.63
CA GLU A 20 -5.35 4.72 4.52
C GLU A 20 -5.36 5.43 3.17
N PHE A 21 -6.15 4.95 2.19
CA PHE A 21 -6.19 5.51 0.85
C PHE A 21 -6.90 6.87 0.86
N SER A 22 -6.68 7.65 -0.20
CA SER A 22 -7.18 9.02 -0.23
C SER A 22 -8.71 9.11 -0.11
N PRO A 23 -9.25 10.21 0.45
CA PRO A 23 -10.69 10.44 0.46
C PRO A 23 -11.31 10.45 -0.95
N ALA A 24 -10.53 10.81 -1.97
CA ALA A 24 -10.95 10.77 -3.36
C ALA A 24 -11.13 9.32 -3.86
N TYR A 25 -10.23 8.41 -3.47
CA TYR A 25 -10.40 6.98 -3.72
C TYR A 25 -11.66 6.45 -3.03
N GLN A 26 -11.87 6.75 -1.74
CA GLN A 26 -13.04 6.29 -1.01
C GLN A 26 -14.36 6.78 -1.63
N ALA A 27 -14.38 8.01 -2.14
CA ALA A 27 -15.52 8.54 -2.86
C ALA A 27 -15.76 7.81 -4.20
N CYS A 28 -14.69 7.53 -4.95
CA CYS A 28 -14.75 6.78 -6.20
C CYS A 28 -15.26 5.35 -5.97
N GLU A 29 -14.67 4.63 -5.01
CA GLU A 29 -15.00 3.25 -4.70
C GLU A 29 -16.46 3.10 -4.27
N ARG A 30 -16.97 3.99 -3.39
CA ARG A 30 -18.39 3.99 -3.00
C ARG A 30 -19.35 4.24 -4.16
N ALA A 31 -18.90 4.93 -5.20
CA ALA A 31 -19.70 5.24 -6.38
C ALA A 31 -19.56 4.20 -7.49
N ALA A 32 -18.64 3.24 -7.39
CA ALA A 32 -18.37 2.25 -8.42
C ALA A 32 -19.46 1.15 -8.44
N PRO A 33 -20.27 1.02 -9.51
CA PRO A 33 -21.28 -0.02 -9.60
C PRO A 33 -20.73 -1.41 -9.97
N SER A 34 -19.44 -1.51 -10.32
CA SER A 34 -18.81 -2.78 -10.70
C SER A 34 -17.35 -2.89 -10.25
N MET A 35 -16.85 -4.13 -10.25
CA MET A 35 -15.43 -4.43 -9.99
C MET A 35 -14.48 -3.76 -10.99
N ILE A 36 -14.91 -3.53 -12.24
CA ILE A 36 -14.10 -2.86 -13.25
C ILE A 36 -13.91 -1.39 -12.86
N GLU A 37 -14.97 -0.72 -12.45
CA GLU A 37 -14.87 0.67 -12.00
C GLU A 37 -14.10 0.78 -10.67
N SER A 38 -14.25 -0.19 -9.75
CA SER A 38 -13.41 -0.24 -8.54
C SER A 38 -11.92 -0.40 -8.89
N ARG A 39 -11.58 -1.17 -9.93
CA ARG A 39 -10.21 -1.30 -10.44
C ARG A 39 -9.70 0.02 -11.01
N ASP A 40 -10.52 0.77 -11.72
CA ASP A 40 -10.17 2.10 -12.23
C ASP A 40 -9.89 3.09 -11.08
N CYS A 41 -10.72 3.06 -10.02
CA CYS A 41 -10.47 3.85 -8.80
C CYS A 41 -9.10 3.53 -8.18
N LEU A 42 -8.75 2.24 -8.08
CA LEU A 42 -7.43 1.79 -7.59
C LEU A 42 -6.28 2.28 -8.49
N ALA A 43 -6.43 2.22 -9.82
CA ALA A 43 -5.40 2.67 -10.75
C ALA A 43 -5.13 4.18 -10.62
N VAL A 44 -6.18 4.98 -10.45
CA VAL A 44 -6.07 6.42 -10.19
C VAL A 44 -5.37 6.68 -8.86
N GLU A 45 -5.72 5.94 -7.81
CA GLU A 45 -5.09 6.07 -6.50
C GLU A 45 -3.61 5.69 -6.53
N LEU A 46 -3.24 4.59 -7.19
CA LEU A 46 -1.85 4.21 -7.38
C LEU A 46 -1.05 5.31 -8.06
N ARG A 47 -1.57 5.88 -9.15
CA ARG A 47 -0.91 6.99 -9.84
C ARG A 47 -0.75 8.21 -8.93
N ARG A 48 -1.78 8.55 -8.15
CA ARG A 48 -1.73 9.67 -7.18
C ARG A 48 -0.61 9.48 -6.18
N GLN A 49 -0.50 8.29 -5.59
CA GLN A 49 0.52 8.00 -4.59
C GLN A 49 1.93 7.96 -5.19
N GLN A 50 2.09 7.43 -6.41
CA GLN A 50 3.38 7.48 -7.14
C GLN A 50 3.84 8.92 -7.37
N VAL A 51 2.96 9.80 -7.85
CA VAL A 51 3.28 11.23 -8.04
C VAL A 51 3.66 11.90 -6.73
N ALA A 52 2.97 11.58 -5.63
CA ALA A 52 3.28 12.12 -4.31
C ALA A 52 4.64 11.64 -3.79
N LEU A 53 4.95 10.34 -3.97
CA LEU A 53 6.25 9.78 -3.61
C LEU A 53 7.37 10.42 -4.44
N ASP A 54 7.21 10.55 -5.75
CA ASP A 54 8.21 11.16 -6.64
C ASP A 54 8.50 12.62 -6.23
N ALA A 55 7.48 13.36 -5.82
CA ALA A 55 7.63 14.74 -5.36
C ALA A 55 8.47 14.85 -4.10
N ILE A 56 8.36 13.89 -3.19
CA ILE A 56 9.13 13.84 -1.93
C ILE A 56 10.54 13.29 -2.21
N ALA A 57 10.63 12.22 -2.99
CA ALA A 57 11.86 11.48 -3.26
C ALA A 57 12.94 12.35 -3.89
N ARG A 58 12.57 13.25 -4.82
CA ARG A 58 13.49 14.18 -5.49
C ARG A 58 14.29 15.07 -4.53
N ASN A 59 13.80 15.29 -3.31
CA ASN A 59 14.38 16.23 -2.36
C ASN A 59 14.98 15.57 -1.12
N SER A 60 14.83 14.25 -0.93
CA SER A 60 14.99 13.64 0.40
C SER A 60 15.65 12.26 0.44
N ILE A 61 16.11 11.70 -0.68
CA ILE A 61 16.55 10.30 -0.72
C ILE A 61 17.85 10.09 -1.49
N GLU A 62 18.76 9.31 -0.91
CA GLU A 62 19.85 8.66 -1.63
C GLU A 62 19.29 7.65 -2.64
N PRO A 63 19.61 7.78 -3.94
CA PRO A 63 19.01 6.96 -5.01
C PRO A 63 19.04 5.44 -4.75
N GLU A 64 20.08 4.96 -4.08
CA GLU A 64 20.25 3.55 -3.74
C GLU A 64 19.16 3.03 -2.80
N THR A 65 18.80 3.78 -1.77
CA THR A 65 17.75 3.36 -0.82
C THR A 65 16.36 3.37 -1.45
N GLN A 66 16.14 4.26 -2.43
CA GLN A 66 14.90 4.29 -3.21
C GLN A 66 14.80 3.05 -4.11
N ALA A 67 15.88 2.72 -4.83
CA ALA A 67 15.91 1.54 -5.69
C ALA A 67 15.71 0.23 -4.89
N LEU A 68 16.35 0.09 -3.73
CA LEU A 68 16.16 -1.08 -2.85
C LEU A 68 14.71 -1.20 -2.36
N TRP A 69 14.09 -0.08 -2.00
CA TRP A 69 12.69 -0.08 -1.60
C TRP A 69 11.76 -0.48 -2.76
N GLU A 70 11.98 0.05 -3.96
CA GLU A 70 11.19 -0.30 -5.15
C GLU A 70 11.29 -1.79 -5.49
N MET A 71 12.49 -2.37 -5.39
CA MET A 71 12.71 -3.80 -5.57
C MET A 71 11.94 -4.64 -4.54
N SER A 72 11.96 -4.25 -3.26
CA SER A 72 11.21 -4.92 -2.20
C SER A 72 9.71 -4.88 -2.47
N VAL A 73 9.18 -3.70 -2.80
CA VAL A 73 7.74 -3.53 -3.12
C VAL A 73 7.33 -4.38 -4.32
N ALA A 74 8.17 -4.45 -5.35
CA ALA A 74 7.90 -5.28 -6.52
C ALA A 74 7.80 -6.77 -6.15
N ALA A 75 8.72 -7.28 -5.33
CA ALA A 75 8.70 -8.66 -4.86
C ALA A 75 7.49 -8.96 -3.96
N ASP A 76 7.24 -8.11 -2.96
CA ASP A 76 6.16 -8.30 -2.00
C ASP A 76 4.79 -8.29 -2.68
N CYS A 77 4.56 -7.33 -3.58
CA CYS A 77 3.28 -7.20 -4.27
C CYS A 77 3.14 -8.16 -5.47
N ALA A 78 4.22 -8.79 -5.94
CA ALA A 78 4.12 -9.90 -6.88
C ALA A 78 3.47 -11.12 -6.21
N GLY A 79 3.83 -11.42 -4.96
CA GLY A 79 3.19 -12.50 -4.19
C GLY A 79 1.68 -12.33 -4.06
N GLU A 80 1.19 -11.09 -3.94
CA GLU A 80 -0.24 -10.77 -3.90
C GLU A 80 -0.99 -11.12 -5.20
N TYR A 81 -0.31 -10.96 -6.33
CA TYR A 81 -0.82 -11.35 -7.65
C TYR A 81 -0.80 -12.87 -7.83
N GLU A 82 0.29 -13.53 -7.43
CA GLU A 82 0.52 -14.97 -7.58
C GLU A 82 -0.50 -15.84 -6.82
N MET A 83 -1.12 -15.30 -5.75
CA MET A 83 -2.25 -15.95 -5.09
C MET A 83 -3.48 -16.17 -6.01
N GLY A 84 -3.53 -15.50 -7.16
CA GLY A 84 -4.53 -15.73 -8.21
C GLY A 84 -5.94 -15.22 -7.90
N GLY A 85 -6.89 -15.61 -8.74
CA GLY A 85 -8.30 -15.19 -8.67
C GLY A 85 -8.60 -13.86 -9.35
N ASN A 86 -9.90 -13.55 -9.49
CA ASN A 86 -10.40 -12.43 -10.32
C ASN A 86 -9.97 -11.02 -9.85
N GLY A 87 -9.47 -10.89 -8.62
CA GLY A 87 -8.99 -9.62 -8.04
C GLY A 87 -7.47 -9.58 -7.78
N ALA A 88 -6.69 -10.49 -8.37
CA ALA A 88 -5.25 -10.57 -8.15
C ALA A 88 -4.51 -9.25 -8.44
N ASP A 89 -4.85 -8.61 -9.55
CA ASP A 89 -4.30 -7.32 -9.96
C ASP A 89 -4.70 -6.19 -8.98
N MET A 90 -5.94 -6.21 -8.50
CA MET A 90 -6.44 -5.23 -7.53
C MET A 90 -5.72 -5.37 -6.18
N ARG A 91 -5.48 -6.60 -5.70
CA ARG A 91 -4.70 -6.85 -4.47
C ARG A 91 -3.26 -6.41 -4.61
N ALA A 92 -2.61 -6.73 -5.74
CA ALA A 92 -1.25 -6.28 -6.02
C ALA A 92 -1.15 -4.75 -6.08
N ASN A 93 -2.11 -4.08 -6.70
CA ASN A 93 -2.18 -2.61 -6.70
C ASN A 93 -2.44 -2.04 -5.31
N ALA A 94 -3.36 -2.61 -4.53
CA ALA A 94 -3.62 -2.19 -3.16
C ALA A 94 -2.38 -2.36 -2.25
N CYS A 95 -1.62 -3.43 -2.42
CA CYS A 95 -0.32 -3.63 -1.78
C CYS A 95 0.65 -2.50 -2.12
N ARG A 96 0.80 -2.18 -3.41
CA ARG A 96 1.69 -1.09 -3.86
C ARG A 96 1.29 0.24 -3.25
N ILE A 97 -0.01 0.59 -3.31
CA ILE A 97 -0.53 1.84 -2.73
C ILE A 97 -0.19 1.93 -1.23
N GLY A 98 -0.49 0.87 -0.46
CA GLY A 98 -0.23 0.85 0.97
C GLY A 98 1.26 1.03 1.31
N LEU A 99 2.15 0.32 0.61
CA LEU A 99 3.59 0.45 0.81
C LEU A 99 4.10 1.84 0.37
N THR A 100 3.55 2.42 -0.70
CA THR A 100 3.86 3.79 -1.13
C THR A 100 3.44 4.81 -0.08
N ILE A 101 2.26 4.70 0.50
CA ILE A 101 1.79 5.58 1.59
C ILE A 101 2.71 5.47 2.81
N ALA A 102 3.08 4.25 3.21
CA ALA A 102 4.01 4.03 4.31
C ALA A 102 5.38 4.66 4.04
N ARG A 103 5.90 4.54 2.81
CA ARG A 103 7.16 5.16 2.39
C ARG A 103 7.08 6.68 2.41
N ILE A 104 6.01 7.27 1.88
CA ILE A 104 5.76 8.72 1.93
C ILE A 104 5.83 9.22 3.38
N ARG A 105 5.11 8.56 4.31
CA ARG A 105 5.11 8.94 5.73
C ARG A 105 6.51 8.83 6.35
N TYR A 106 7.23 7.74 6.06
CA TYR A 106 8.60 7.57 6.52
C TYR A 106 9.50 8.73 6.07
N LEU A 107 9.42 9.10 4.79
CA LEU A 107 10.24 10.17 4.20
C LEU A 107 9.85 11.55 4.72
N GLN A 108 8.58 11.81 4.97
CA GLN A 108 8.14 13.07 5.59
C GLN A 108 8.66 13.25 7.01
N VAL A 109 8.84 12.15 7.77
CA VAL A 109 9.33 12.20 9.15
C VAL A 109 10.86 12.18 9.20
N ARG A 110 11.52 11.42 8.33
CA ARG A 110 12.96 11.12 8.41
C ARG A 110 13.80 11.80 7.33
N GLY A 111 13.20 12.21 6.21
CA GLY A 111 13.86 12.83 5.06
C GLY A 111 13.93 14.36 5.10
N THR A 112 13.56 14.99 6.23
CA THR A 112 13.66 16.44 6.46
C THR A 112 14.78 16.82 7.44
N TRP A 113 15.76 15.93 7.68
CA TRP A 113 16.93 16.19 8.54
C TRP A 113 18.17 16.49 7.71
#